data_AF-A0A9W6QPZ8-F1
#
_entry.id   AF-A0A9W6QPZ8-F1
#
_cell.length_a   1.000
_cell.length_b   1.000
_cell.length_c   1.000
_cell.angle_alpha   90.00
_cell.angle_beta   90.00
_cell.angle_gamma   90.00
#
_symmetry.space_group_name_H-M   'P 1'
#
loop_
_entity.id
_entity.type
_entity.pdbx_description
1 polymer ?
#
loop_
_entity_poly.entity_id
_entity_poly.type
_entity_poly.pdbx_seq_one_letter_code
_entity_poly.pdbx_strand_id
1 'polypeptide(L)'
;MRVVLVGDPSVAADLRDRGVEVVYLAGADPLGLVRTAVQEDADAIAAPGALPAITALLADNGAVDIAVVGVDSIVSWVVDTAGE
;
A
#
# COMPACT_ATOMS: atom_id res chain seq x y z
N MET A 1 2.67 3.56 11.02
CA MET A 1 1.93 3.22 9.79
C MET A 1 2.92 3.02 8.66
N ARG A 2 2.83 1.87 8.00
CA ARG A 2 3.67 1.48 6.87
C ARG A 2 2.85 1.21 5.63
N VAL A 3 3.30 1.75 4.51
CA VAL A 3 2.62 1.62 3.21
C VAL A 3 3.58 1.04 2.18
N VAL A 4 3.16 -0.03 1.51
CA VAL A 4 3.83 -0.50 0.30
C VAL A 4 3.23 0.23 -0.90
N LEU A 5 4.07 0.95 -1.63
CA LEU A 5 3.67 1.77 -2.76
C LEU A 5 4.32 1.28 -4.04
N VAL A 6 3.50 1.03 -5.07
CA VAL A 6 3.97 0.84 -6.44
C VAL A 6 3.41 1.95 -7.32
N GLY A 7 4.26 2.57 -8.16
CA GLY A 7 3.84 3.63 -9.07
C GLY A 7 4.66 4.91 -8.92
N ASP A 8 4.01 6.03 -8.63
CA ASP A 8 4.63 7.34 -8.70
C ASP A 8 5.54 7.64 -7.48
N PRO A 9 6.83 7.96 -7.68
CA PRO A 9 7.75 8.24 -6.59
C PRO A 9 7.43 9.55 -5.84
N SER A 10 6.69 10.48 -6.44
CA SER A 10 6.28 11.74 -5.79
C SER A 10 5.28 11.46 -4.68
N VAL A 11 4.37 10.50 -4.88
CA VAL A 11 3.46 10.03 -3.83
C VAL A 11 4.25 9.42 -2.67
N ALA A 12 5.35 8.72 -2.97
CA ALA A 12 6.23 8.16 -1.95
C ALA A 12 6.91 9.26 -1.10
N ALA A 13 7.22 10.41 -1.70
CA ALA A 13 7.79 11.55 -1.00
C ALA A 13 6.73 12.25 -0.13
N ASP A 14 5.52 12.47 -0.66
CA ASP A 14 4.42 13.10 0.08
C ASP A 14 4.02 12.29 1.33
N LEU A 15 3.92 10.97 1.20
CA LEU A 15 3.65 10.08 2.33
C LEU A 15 4.76 10.14 3.41
N ARG A 16 6.03 10.18 2.99
CA ARG A 16 7.16 10.29 3.93
C ARG A 16 7.20 11.64 4.65
N ASP A 17 6.84 12.74 3.98
CA ASP A 17 6.74 14.06 4.59
C ASP A 17 5.70 14.08 5.73
N ARG A 18 4.65 13.28 5.59
CA ARG A 18 3.61 13.07 6.62
C ARG A 18 4.01 12.07 7.72
N GLY A 19 5.24 11.56 7.71
CA GLY A 19 5.74 10.61 8.71
C GLY A 19 5.33 9.16 8.47
N VAL A 20 4.81 8.81 7.29
CA VAL A 20 4.51 7.42 6.91
C VAL A 20 5.78 6.70 6.48
N GLU A 21 5.96 5.47 6.96
CA GLU A 21 7.02 4.59 6.46
C GLU A 21 6.61 4.03 5.10
N VAL A 22 7.36 4.34 4.04
CA VAL A 22 7.01 3.93 2.67
C VAL A 22 8.03 2.96 2.11
N VAL A 23 7.55 1.77 1.74
CA VAL A 23 8.29 0.78 0.96
C VAL A 23 7.91 0.98 -0.51
N TYR A 24 8.78 1.66 -1.25
CA TYR A 24 8.54 1.98 -2.66
C TYR A 24 9.07 0.86 -3.57
N LEU A 25 8.21 0.35 -4.45
CA LEU A 25 8.55 -0.62 -5.48
C LEU A 25 8.41 0.04 -6.86
N ALA A 26 9.50 0.06 -7.64
CA ALA A 26 9.50 0.64 -8.98
C ALA A 26 8.62 -0.14 -9.99
N GLY A 27 8.24 -1.36 -9.63
CA GLY A 27 7.34 -2.22 -10.37
C GLY A 27 7.24 -3.55 -9.63
N ALA A 28 6.02 -4.10 -9.53
CA ALA A 28 5.79 -5.39 -8.89
C ALA A 28 4.59 -6.06 -9.55
N ASP A 29 4.70 -7.36 -9.80
CA ASP A 29 3.52 -8.18 -10.03
C ASP A 29 2.67 -8.22 -8.74
N PRO A 30 1.34 -8.38 -8.84
CA PRO A 30 0.45 -8.42 -7.68
C PRO A 30 0.89 -9.42 -6.59
N LEU A 31 1.44 -10.59 -6.96
CA LEU A 31 1.93 -11.55 -5.96
C LEU A 31 3.17 -11.04 -5.23
N GLY A 32 4.15 -10.48 -5.95
CA GLY A 32 5.33 -9.87 -5.34
C GLY A 32 4.98 -8.69 -4.42
N LEU A 33 4.00 -7.87 -4.82
CA LEU A 33 3.50 -6.74 -4.05
C LEU A 33 2.88 -7.21 -2.72
N VAL A 34 1.97 -8.18 -2.78
CA VAL A 34 1.32 -8.76 -1.59
C VAL A 34 2.33 -9.41 -0.66
N ARG A 35 3.27 -10.20 -1.20
CA ARG A 35 4.34 -10.81 -0.39
C ARG A 35 5.20 -9.78 0.32
N THR A 36 5.48 -8.65 -0.33
CA THR A 36 6.25 -7.57 0.28
C THR A 36 5.45 -6.93 1.41
N ALA A 37 4.16 -6.63 1.18
CA ALA A 37 3.28 -6.07 2.20
C ALA A 37 3.14 -6.95 3.43
N VAL A 38 3.00 -8.26 3.25
CA VAL A 38 2.93 -9.22 4.36
C VAL A 38 4.27 -9.31 5.11
N GLN A 39 5.39 -9.37 4.42
CA GLN A 39 6.72 -9.44 5.06
C GLN A 39 7.06 -8.17 5.85
N GLU A 40 6.67 -7.02 5.31
CA GLU A 40 6.93 -5.72 5.92
C GLU A 40 5.91 -5.34 6.99
N ASP A 41 4.89 -6.17 7.22
CA ASP A 41 3.77 -5.89 8.14
C ASP A 41 3.12 -4.54 7.81
N ALA A 42 2.76 -4.35 6.54
CA ALA A 42 2.22 -3.09 6.04
C ALA A 42 0.75 -2.90 6.45
N ASP A 43 0.39 -1.68 6.83
CA ASP A 43 -1.01 -1.29 7.06
C ASP A 43 -1.79 -1.14 5.75
N ALA A 44 -1.11 -0.74 4.67
CA ALA A 44 -1.75 -0.56 3.37
C ALA A 44 -0.84 -0.85 2.16
N ILE A 45 -1.48 -1.21 1.06
CA ILE A 45 -0.90 -1.30 -0.28
C ILE A 45 -1.52 -0.21 -1.15
N ALA A 46 -0.67 0.61 -1.75
CA ALA A 46 -1.03 1.59 -2.76
C ALA A 46 -0.60 1.10 -4.14
N ALA A 47 -1.57 0.83 -5.02
CA ALA A 47 -1.33 0.37 -6.39
C ALA A 47 -2.15 1.15 -7.43
N PRO A 48 -1.64 1.33 -8.67
CA PRO A 48 -2.35 2.08 -9.71
C PRO A 48 -3.48 1.26 -10.35
N GLY A 49 -3.55 -0.05 -10.08
CA GLY A 49 -4.55 -0.96 -10.64
C GLY A 49 -4.50 -2.34 -10.01
N ALA A 50 -5.28 -3.28 -10.58
CA ALA A 50 -5.39 -4.67 -10.09
C ALA A 50 -5.82 -4.81 -8.62
N LEU A 51 -6.43 -3.78 -8.03
CA LEU A 51 -6.90 -3.76 -6.64
C LEU A 51 -7.70 -5.02 -6.25
N PRO A 52 -8.73 -5.47 -6.99
CA PRO A 52 -9.48 -6.67 -6.61
C PRO A 52 -8.63 -7.94 -6.62
N ALA A 53 -7.62 -8.03 -7.50
CA ALA A 53 -6.71 -9.17 -7.52
C ALA A 53 -5.75 -9.13 -6.32
N ILE A 54 -5.25 -7.95 -5.96
CA ILE A 54 -4.41 -7.74 -4.75
C ILE A 54 -5.20 -8.09 -3.49
N THR A 55 -6.45 -7.62 -3.37
CA THR A 55 -7.32 -7.95 -2.23
C THR A 55 -7.59 -9.45 -2.12
N ALA A 56 -7.87 -10.13 -3.24
CA ALA A 56 -8.06 -11.58 -3.24
C ALA A 56 -6.80 -12.33 -2.80
N LEU A 57 -5.62 -11.89 -3.25
CA LEU A 57 -4.33 -12.47 -2.84
C LEU A 57 -4.04 -12.25 -1.36
N LEU A 58 -4.36 -11.06 -0.81
CA LEU A 58 -4.23 -10.80 0.63
C LEU A 58 -5.12 -11.74 1.45
N ALA A 59 -6.36 -11.94 1.01
CA ALA A 59 -7.28 -12.87 1.66
C ALA A 59 -6.77 -14.33 1.64
N ASP A 60 -6.22 -14.78 0.51
CA ASP A 60 -5.60 -16.10 0.37
C ASP A 60 -4.38 -16.27 1.31
N ASN A 61 -3.66 -15.18 1.58
CA ASN A 61 -2.53 -15.16 2.52
C ASN A 61 -2.94 -14.87 3.98
N GLY A 62 -4.24 -14.74 4.27
CA GLY A 62 -4.75 -14.43 5.62
C GLY A 62 -4.45 -13.00 6.10
N ALA A 63 -4.03 -12.10 5.20
CA ALA A 63 -3.64 -10.73 5.48
C ALA A 63 -4.74 -9.72 5.13
N VAL A 64 -5.98 -10.03 5.53
CA VAL A 64 -7.18 -9.21 5.23
C VAL A 64 -7.20 -7.86 5.94
N ASP A 65 -6.33 -7.67 6.93
CA ASP A 65 -6.20 -6.41 7.69
C ASP A 65 -5.45 -5.33 6.88
N ILE A 66 -4.70 -5.73 5.85
CA ILE A 66 -3.96 -4.79 5.01
C ILE A 66 -4.91 -4.10 4.03
N ALA A 67 -5.03 -2.78 4.13
CA ALA A 67 -5.88 -2.01 3.25
C ALA A 67 -5.33 -1.97 1.82
N VAL A 68 -6.20 -2.06 0.82
CA VAL A 68 -5.83 -1.92 -0.60
C VAL A 68 -6.43 -0.64 -1.14
N VAL A 69 -5.58 0.31 -1.51
CA VAL A 69 -5.98 1.65 -1.90
C VAL A 69 -5.38 2.00 -3.26
N GLY A 70 -6.11 2.77 -4.07
CA GLY A 70 -5.56 3.34 -5.29
C GLY A 70 -4.44 4.35 -4.97
N VAL A 71 -3.39 4.39 -5.81
CA VAL A 71 -2.28 5.36 -5.65
C VAL A 71 -2.78 6.81 -5.57
N ASP A 72 -3.83 7.16 -6.32
CA ASP A 72 -4.41 8.50 -6.31
C ASP A 72 -5.08 8.87 -4.97
N SER A 73 -5.57 7.86 -4.24
CA SER A 73 -6.35 8.06 -3.01
C SER A 73 -5.57 7.76 -1.73
N ILE A 74 -4.37 7.18 -1.81
CA ILE A 74 -3.61 6.75 -0.61
C ILE A 74 -3.28 7.91 0.33
N VAL A 75 -2.96 9.08 -0.21
CA VAL A 75 -2.65 10.26 0.62
C VAL A 75 -3.87 10.69 1.43
N SER A 76 -5.05 10.71 0.80
CA SER A 76 -6.30 11.02 1.51
C SER A 76 -6.65 9.96 2.54
N TRP A 77 -6.43 8.68 2.22
CA TRP A 77 -6.68 7.57 3.14
C TRP A 77 -5.79 7.66 4.38
N VAL A 78 -4.50 7.93 4.21
CA VAL A 78 -3.57 8.12 5.33
C VAL A 78 -4.00 9.27 6.25
N VAL A 79 -4.48 10.38 5.68
CA VAL A 79 -4.95 11.54 6.46
C VAL A 79 -6.18 11.19 7.29
N ASP A 80 -7.12 10.44 6.70
CA ASP A 80 -8.33 9.98 7.37
C ASP A 80 -7.98 9.03 8.51
N THR A 81 -7.19 7.99 8.24
CA THR A 81 -6.79 6.98 9.23
C THR A 81 -5.87 7.54 10.33
N ALA A 82 -5.05 8.56 10.05
CA ALA A 82 -4.20 9.19 11.06
C ALA A 82 -4.97 10.20 11.94
N GLY A 83 -6.18 10.59 11.53
CA GLY A 83 -7.05 11.48 12.29
C GLY A 83 -7.91 10.77 13.35
N GLU A 84 -7.95 9.43 13.32
CA GLU A 84 -8.70 8.57 14.25
C GLU A 84 -7.88 8.09 15.46
#